data_AF-A0A961JTB3-F1
#
_entry.id   AF-A0A961JTB3-F1
#
_cell.length_a   1.000
_cell.length_b   1.000
_cell.length_c   1.000
_cell.angle_alpha   90.00
_cell.angle_beta   90.00
_cell.angle_gamma   90.00
#
_symmetry.space_group_name_H-M   'P 1'
#
loop_
_entity.id
_entity.type
_entity.pdbx_description
1 polymer ?
#
loop_
_entity_poly.entity_id
_entity_poly.type
_entity_poly.pdbx_seq_one_letter_code
_entity_poly.pdbx_strand_id
1 'polypeptide(L)'
;VIAHQNVNAATHDAMRQIFGEIATKPFEQLGLIMERGRAVSASGEDIYLPNYERLKLPIHIISGSINQIVLPESGYTTLHWLKRMMPDDAALFTRTLVDGYAHNDCIIGKAAGRDVLAGIMDVLRPHAAPTGA
;
A
#
# COMPACT_ATOMS: atom_id res chain seq x y z
N VAL A 1 16.81 -6.72 -10.89
CA VAL A 1 17.26 -7.36 -9.63
C VAL A 1 16.27 -6.96 -8.56
N ILE A 2 15.57 -7.91 -7.94
CA ILE A 2 14.72 -7.59 -6.78
C ILE A 2 15.67 -7.23 -5.63
N ALA A 3 15.59 -6.00 -5.15
CA ALA A 3 16.49 -5.52 -4.10
C ALA A 3 16.11 -6.15 -2.75
N HIS A 4 17.02 -6.94 -2.18
CA HIS A 4 16.87 -7.58 -0.86
C HIS A 4 17.90 -7.05 0.16
N GLN A 5 18.40 -5.82 -0.03
CA GLN A 5 19.47 -5.26 0.81
C GLN A 5 19.02 -4.95 2.25
N ASN A 6 17.72 -4.84 2.48
CA ASN A 6 17.13 -4.55 3.79
C ASN A 6 16.72 -5.80 4.57
N VAL A 7 16.93 -7.00 4.02
CA VAL A 7 16.72 -8.28 4.73
C VAL A 7 18.07 -9.00 4.87
N ASN A 8 18.24 -9.76 5.96
CA ASN A 8 19.41 -10.63 6.10
C ASN A 8 19.16 -11.99 5.41
N ALA A 9 20.20 -12.82 5.30
CA ALA A 9 20.11 -14.13 4.64
C ALA A 9 19.04 -15.04 5.28
N ALA A 10 18.97 -15.09 6.61
CA ALA A 10 17.98 -15.92 7.31
C ALA A 10 16.52 -15.50 6.98
N THR A 11 16.24 -14.19 6.92
CA THR A 11 14.93 -13.66 6.52
C THR A 11 14.64 -13.94 5.05
N HIS A 12 15.64 -13.80 4.18
CA HIS A 12 15.51 -14.13 2.76
C HIS A 12 15.13 -15.61 2.55
N ASP A 13 15.84 -16.52 3.21
CA ASP A 13 15.61 -17.96 3.09
C ASP A 13 14.25 -18.37 3.66
N ALA A 14 13.78 -17.66 4.69
CA ALA A 14 12.45 -17.85 5.28
C ALA A 14 11.29 -17.29 4.42
N MET A 15 11.54 -16.52 3.34
CA MET A 15 10.48 -15.87 2.57
C MET A 15 9.42 -16.84 2.06
N ARG A 16 9.82 -18.04 1.61
CA ARG A 16 8.86 -19.07 1.17
C ARG A 16 7.87 -19.44 2.29
N GLN A 17 8.36 -19.55 3.52
CA GLN A 17 7.52 -19.88 4.66
C GLN A 17 6.66 -18.69 5.09
N ILE A 18 7.20 -17.47 5.01
CA ILE A 18 6.48 -16.23 5.38
C ILE A 18 5.28 -15.99 4.45
N PHE A 19 5.45 -16.17 3.14
CA PHE A 19 4.40 -15.89 2.16
C PHE A 19 3.48 -17.09 1.88
N GLY A 20 3.94 -18.31 2.16
CA GLY A 20 3.15 -19.53 1.98
C GLY A 20 2.77 -19.80 0.52
N GLU A 21 1.74 -20.62 0.34
CA GLU A 21 1.18 -20.92 -0.97
C GLU A 21 0.22 -19.80 -1.40
N ILE A 22 0.34 -19.36 -2.65
CA ILE A 22 -0.47 -18.27 -3.21
C ILE A 22 -1.30 -18.83 -4.36
N ALA A 23 -2.62 -18.60 -4.33
CA ALA A 23 -3.50 -18.95 -5.44
C ALA A 23 -3.12 -18.16 -6.70
N THR A 24 -3.15 -18.81 -7.87
CA THR A 24 -2.82 -18.16 -9.15
C THR A 24 -3.99 -17.35 -9.72
N LYS A 25 -5.23 -17.73 -9.39
CA LYS A 25 -6.46 -17.10 -9.92
C LYS A 25 -6.53 -15.57 -9.73
N PRO A 26 -6.16 -14.99 -8.57
CA PRO A 26 -6.15 -13.54 -8.38
C PRO A 26 -5.22 -12.78 -9.35
N PHE A 27 -4.17 -13.43 -9.86
CA PHE A 27 -3.26 -12.79 -10.82
C PHE A 27 -3.92 -12.53 -12.18
N GLU A 28 -4.97 -13.25 -12.54
CA GLU A 28 -5.75 -12.94 -13.75
C GLU A 28 -6.41 -11.57 -13.64
N GLN A 29 -7.04 -11.27 -12.48
CA GLN A 29 -7.63 -9.96 -12.23
C GLN A 29 -6.54 -8.89 -12.11
N LEU A 30 -5.39 -9.20 -11.49
CA LEU A 30 -4.27 -8.25 -11.45
C LEU A 30 -3.80 -7.89 -12.87
N GLY A 31 -3.77 -8.86 -13.79
CA GLY A 31 -3.51 -8.63 -15.21
C GLY A 31 -4.50 -7.64 -15.83
N LEU A 32 -5.81 -7.82 -15.58
CA LEU A 32 -6.84 -6.88 -16.05
C LEU A 32 -6.65 -5.48 -15.45
N ILE A 33 -6.29 -5.37 -14.18
CA ILE A 33 -6.02 -4.07 -13.52
C ILE A 33 -4.84 -3.37 -14.19
N MET A 34 -3.77 -4.10 -14.48
CA MET A 34 -2.59 -3.58 -15.18
C MET A 34 -2.92 -3.17 -16.61
N GLU A 35 -3.66 -4.00 -17.35
CA GLU A 35 -4.09 -3.72 -18.73
C GLU A 35 -4.98 -2.47 -18.81
N ARG A 36 -5.92 -2.30 -17.86
CA ARG A 36 -6.86 -1.18 -17.85
C ARG A 36 -6.30 0.07 -17.18
N GLY A 37 -5.17 -0.03 -16.49
CA GLY A 37 -4.58 1.08 -15.73
C GLY A 37 -5.46 1.57 -14.56
N ARG A 38 -6.40 0.74 -14.08
CA ARG A 38 -7.32 1.05 -12.98
C ARG A 38 -7.90 -0.21 -12.35
N ALA A 39 -8.41 -0.09 -11.12
CA ALA A 39 -9.08 -1.20 -10.45
C ALA A 39 -10.37 -1.58 -11.20
N VAL A 40 -10.54 -2.88 -11.48
CA VAL A 40 -11.70 -3.46 -12.15
C VAL A 40 -12.08 -4.78 -11.47
N SER A 41 -13.33 -5.22 -11.62
CA SER A 41 -13.81 -6.51 -11.11
C SER A 41 -13.05 -7.70 -11.73
N ALA A 42 -13.31 -8.91 -11.23
CA ALA A 42 -12.78 -10.14 -11.82
C ALA A 42 -13.22 -10.38 -13.28
N SER A 43 -14.34 -9.77 -13.71
CA SER A 43 -14.85 -9.74 -15.09
C SER A 43 -14.29 -8.57 -15.92
N GLY A 44 -13.47 -7.69 -15.33
CA GLY A 44 -12.93 -6.50 -15.99
C GLY A 44 -13.87 -5.29 -16.02
N GLU A 45 -14.97 -5.34 -15.27
CA GLU A 45 -15.95 -4.25 -15.20
C GLU A 45 -15.47 -3.13 -14.27
N ASP A 46 -15.74 -1.89 -14.66
CA ASP A 46 -15.41 -0.69 -13.88
C ASP A 46 -16.48 -0.42 -12.81
N ILE A 47 -16.48 -1.23 -11.76
CA ILE A 47 -17.49 -1.16 -10.69
C ILE A 47 -17.00 -0.45 -9.44
N TYR A 48 -15.68 -0.26 -9.29
CA TYR A 48 -15.09 0.33 -8.09
C TYR A 48 -15.01 1.85 -8.19
N LEU A 49 -14.41 2.38 -9.25
CA LEU A 49 -14.14 3.82 -9.38
C LEU A 49 -15.41 4.69 -9.48
N PRO A 50 -16.52 4.23 -10.10
CA PRO A 50 -17.78 4.98 -10.10
C PRO A 50 -18.42 5.12 -8.71
N ASN A 51 -17.99 4.33 -7.71
CA ASN A 51 -18.51 4.35 -6.35
C ASN A 51 -17.44 4.85 -5.36
N TYR A 52 -16.64 5.84 -5.78
CA TYR A 52 -15.47 6.32 -5.03
C TYR A 52 -15.82 6.87 -3.65
N GLU A 53 -17.07 7.31 -3.41
CA GLU A 53 -17.53 7.81 -2.12
C GLU A 53 -17.43 6.75 -1.02
N ARG A 54 -17.41 5.45 -1.39
CA ARG A 54 -17.17 4.35 -0.44
C ARG A 54 -15.75 4.34 0.13
N LEU A 55 -14.82 5.10 -0.47
CA LEU A 55 -13.47 5.30 0.03
C LEU A 55 -13.35 6.53 0.95
N LYS A 56 -14.47 7.17 1.34
CA LYS A 56 -14.49 8.27 2.32
C LYS A 56 -14.23 7.75 3.74
N LEU A 57 -13.00 7.34 3.98
CA LEU A 57 -12.43 7.00 5.28
C LEU A 57 -10.98 7.50 5.34
N PRO A 58 -10.39 7.66 6.54
CA PRO A 58 -8.96 7.94 6.65
C PRO A 58 -8.13 6.87 5.93
N ILE A 59 -7.37 7.26 4.90
CA ILE A 59 -6.48 6.36 4.14
C ILE A 59 -5.08 6.97 4.12
N HIS A 60 -4.11 6.22 4.63
CA HIS A 60 -2.70 6.57 4.57
C HIS A 60 -1.94 5.57 3.69
N ILE A 61 -1.41 6.02 2.56
CA ILE A 61 -0.65 5.19 1.62
C ILE A 61 0.82 5.16 2.03
N ILE A 62 1.40 3.99 2.24
CA ILE A 62 2.83 3.81 2.53
C ILE A 62 3.46 3.00 1.40
N SER A 63 4.56 3.50 0.85
CA SER A 63 5.36 2.75 -0.12
C SER A 63 6.85 3.04 0.06
N GLY A 64 7.71 2.11 -0.35
CA GLY A 64 9.15 2.36 -0.43
C GLY A 64 9.53 3.12 -1.72
N SER A 65 10.57 3.97 -1.68
CA SER A 65 10.97 4.83 -2.80
C SER A 65 11.55 4.09 -4.00
N ILE A 66 12.03 2.85 -3.80
CA ILE A 66 12.62 2.02 -4.86
C ILE A 66 11.76 0.78 -5.17
N ASN A 67 10.48 0.81 -4.82
CA ASN A 67 9.55 -0.28 -5.11
C ASN A 67 9.32 -0.45 -6.63
N GLN A 68 9.70 -1.60 -7.18
CA GLN A 68 9.55 -1.94 -8.61
C GLN A 68 8.34 -2.82 -8.92
N ILE A 69 7.60 -3.28 -7.89
CA ILE A 69 6.41 -4.13 -8.05
C ILE A 69 5.14 -3.27 -8.11
N VAL A 70 5.00 -2.35 -7.16
CA VAL A 70 3.95 -1.34 -7.12
C VAL A 70 4.63 0.02 -7.06
N LEU A 71 4.70 0.69 -8.20
CA LEU A 71 5.52 1.89 -8.38
C LEU A 71 5.11 3.01 -7.39
N PRO A 72 6.05 3.76 -6.79
CA PRO A 72 5.76 4.88 -5.89
C PRO A 72 4.77 5.92 -6.47
N GLU A 73 4.83 6.12 -7.78
CA GLU A 73 3.99 7.04 -8.57
C GLU A 73 2.52 6.60 -8.59
N SER A 74 2.25 5.28 -8.49
CA SER A 74 0.88 4.77 -8.42
C SER A 74 0.18 5.24 -7.14
N GLY A 75 0.89 5.25 -6.00
CA GLY A 75 0.38 5.79 -4.74
C GLY A 75 0.12 7.29 -4.79
N TYR A 76 0.98 8.06 -5.48
CA TYR A 76 0.75 9.49 -5.73
C TYR A 76 -0.49 9.72 -6.60
N THR A 77 -0.64 8.93 -7.66
CA THR A 77 -1.78 9.01 -8.59
C THR A 77 -3.09 8.74 -7.86
N THR A 78 -3.15 7.68 -7.06
CA THR A 78 -4.32 7.33 -6.23
C THR A 78 -4.64 8.43 -5.23
N LEU A 79 -3.63 8.97 -4.52
CA LEU A 79 -3.81 10.06 -3.56
C LEU A 79 -4.41 11.30 -4.23
N HIS A 80 -3.84 11.72 -5.36
CA HIS A 80 -4.29 12.89 -6.10
C HIS A 80 -5.71 12.69 -6.64
N TRP A 81 -6.02 11.50 -7.15
CA TRP A 81 -7.37 11.15 -7.59
C TRP A 81 -8.38 11.25 -6.44
N LEU A 82 -8.11 10.65 -5.28
CA LEU A 82 -9.01 10.72 -4.10
C LEU A 82 -9.28 12.17 -3.67
N LYS A 83 -8.24 12.99 -3.55
CA LYS A 83 -8.37 14.41 -3.18
C LYS A 83 -9.15 15.22 -4.20
N ARG A 84 -8.99 14.90 -5.49
CA ARG A 84 -9.74 15.57 -6.56
C ARG A 84 -11.22 15.17 -6.57
N MET A 85 -11.52 13.90 -6.29
CA MET A 85 -12.91 13.41 -6.26
C MET A 85 -13.66 13.82 -4.99
N MET A 86 -12.95 14.01 -3.88
CA MET A 86 -13.51 14.38 -2.58
C MET A 86 -12.72 15.55 -1.96
N PRO A 87 -12.83 16.77 -2.52
CA PRO A 87 -12.02 17.93 -2.09
C PRO A 87 -12.30 18.34 -0.64
N ASP A 88 -13.56 18.26 -0.19
CA ASP A 88 -13.94 18.60 1.19
C ASP A 88 -13.39 17.60 2.21
N ASP A 89 -13.04 16.39 1.75
CA ASP A 89 -12.48 15.31 2.57
C ASP A 89 -10.99 15.08 2.28
N ALA A 90 -10.32 16.00 1.56
CA ALA A 90 -8.95 15.80 1.11
C ALA A 90 -7.94 15.56 2.26
N ALA A 91 -8.27 16.01 3.47
CA ALA A 91 -7.48 15.77 4.68
C ALA A 91 -7.49 14.29 5.14
N LEU A 92 -8.48 13.49 4.75
CA LEU A 92 -8.53 12.06 5.06
C LEU A 92 -7.45 11.25 4.32
N PHE A 93 -6.93 11.79 3.21
CA PHE A 93 -6.01 11.08 2.33
C PHE A 93 -4.59 11.61 2.50
N THR A 94 -3.70 10.74 2.95
CA THR A 94 -2.30 11.08 3.24
C THR A 94 -1.37 9.99 2.69
N ARG A 95 -0.07 10.28 2.63
CA ARG A 95 0.93 9.35 2.10
C ARG A 95 2.30 9.55 2.75
N THR A 96 3.03 8.46 2.92
CA THR A 96 4.45 8.44 3.28
C THR A 96 5.24 7.64 2.25
N LEU A 97 6.38 8.18 1.81
CA LEU A 97 7.36 7.47 1.00
C LEU A 97 8.57 7.16 1.87
N VAL A 98 8.90 5.88 2.01
CA VAL A 98 10.03 5.44 2.84
C VAL A 98 11.27 5.34 1.94
N ASP A 99 12.26 6.18 2.17
CA ASP A 99 13.41 6.26 1.29
C ASP A 99 14.30 5.00 1.36
N GLY A 100 14.78 4.54 0.21
CA GLY A 100 15.62 3.34 0.08
C GLY A 100 14.90 2.00 0.29
N TYR A 101 13.58 2.01 0.47
CA TYR A 101 12.80 0.79 0.68
C TYR A 101 12.23 0.23 -0.63
N ALA A 102 12.35 -1.08 -0.82
CA ALA A 102 11.69 -1.84 -1.88
C ALA A 102 10.28 -2.29 -1.46
N HIS A 103 9.64 -3.17 -2.25
CA HIS A 103 8.24 -3.57 -2.06
C HIS A 103 7.94 -4.13 -0.66
N ASN A 104 8.69 -5.14 -0.24
CA ASN A 104 8.45 -5.85 1.01
C ASN A 104 9.20 -5.23 2.19
N ASP A 105 10.13 -4.32 1.94
CA ASP A 105 10.96 -3.72 3.00
C ASP A 105 10.12 -2.95 4.01
N CYS A 106 8.98 -2.38 3.60
CA CYS A 106 8.07 -1.69 4.51
C CYS A 106 7.43 -2.62 5.56
N ILE A 107 7.49 -3.94 5.34
CA ILE A 107 6.90 -4.95 6.21
C ILE A 107 7.99 -5.76 6.91
N ILE A 108 8.96 -6.30 6.15
CA ILE A 108 9.98 -7.24 6.65
C ILE A 108 11.40 -6.68 6.66
N GLY A 109 11.58 -5.41 6.30
CA GLY A 109 12.89 -4.76 6.36
C GLY A 109 13.42 -4.72 7.79
N LYS A 110 14.73 -4.92 7.97
CA LYS A 110 15.40 -4.96 9.28
C LYS A 110 15.10 -3.77 10.20
N ALA A 111 14.79 -2.61 9.60
CA ALA A 111 14.52 -1.36 10.30
C ALA A 111 13.05 -0.90 10.15
N ALA A 112 12.18 -1.69 9.54
CA ALA A 112 10.78 -1.33 9.29
C ALA A 112 10.00 -1.01 10.57
N GLY A 113 10.33 -1.66 11.69
CA GLY A 113 9.74 -1.35 13.00
C GLY A 113 10.02 0.10 13.46
N ARG A 114 11.18 0.66 13.11
CA ARG A 114 11.52 2.04 13.41
C ARG A 114 11.01 2.98 12.32
N ASP A 115 11.28 2.65 11.05
CA ASP A 115 11.10 3.56 9.93
C ASP A 115 9.66 3.61 9.40
N VAL A 116 8.87 2.56 9.67
CA VAL A 116 7.49 2.42 9.15
C VAL A 116 6.47 2.32 10.27
N LEU A 117 6.64 1.39 11.21
CA LEU A 117 5.65 1.16 12.26
C LEU A 117 5.49 2.38 13.18
N ALA A 118 6.56 3.11 13.50
CA ALA A 118 6.46 4.36 14.25
C ALA A 118 5.59 5.40 13.52
N GLY A 119 5.78 5.55 12.20
CA GLY A 119 4.95 6.44 11.37
C GLY A 119 3.49 6.00 11.29
N ILE A 120 3.22 4.69 11.23
CA ILE A 120 1.85 4.17 11.33
C ILE A 120 1.21 4.59 12.65
N MET A 121 1.93 4.49 13.77
CA MET A 121 1.42 4.90 15.07
C MET A 121 1.12 6.40 15.14
N ASP A 122 1.95 7.24 14.52
CA ASP A 122 1.72 8.68 14.45
C ASP A 122 0.46 9.02 13.65
N VAL A 123 0.19 8.30 12.56
CA VAL A 123 -1.04 8.45 11.76
C VAL A 123 -2.27 7.98 12.54
N LEU A 124 -2.16 6.90 13.33
CA LEU A 124 -3.28 6.34 14.08
C LEU A 124 -3.62 7.11 15.35
N ARG A 125 -2.63 7.76 16.00
CA ARG A 125 -2.80 8.42 17.30
C ARG A 125 -3.95 9.46 17.35
N PRO A 126 -4.16 10.33 16.34
CA PRO A 126 -5.29 11.25 16.32
C PRO A 126 -6.66 10.57 16.21
N HIS A 127 -6.70 9.30 15.78
CA HIS A 127 -7.90 8.50 15.61
C HIS A 127 -8.14 7.51 16.75
N ALA A 128 -7.26 7.49 17.76
CA ALA A 128 -7.48 6.69 18.95
C ALA A 128 -8.75 7.19 19.67
N ALA A 129 -9.65 6.27 19.98
CA ALA A 129 -10.75 6.59 20.90
C ALA A 129 -10.14 7.09 22.22
N PRO A 130 -10.74 8.09 22.89
CA PRO A 130 -10.29 8.47 24.21
C PRO A 130 -10.28 7.21 25.08
N THR A 131 -9.11 6.86 25.61
CA THR A 131 -8.97 5.79 26.58
C THR A 131 -9.82 6.23 27.77
N GLY A 132 -10.91 5.49 28.05
CA GLY A 132 -11.87 5.87 29.08
C GLY A 132 -11.18 6.21 30.40
N ALA A 133 -11.60 7.35 30.96
CA ALA A 133 -11.30 7.73 32.35
C ALA A 133 -11.96 6.77 33.34
#